data_AF-H5TRA5-F1
#
_entry.id   AF-H5TRA5-F1
#
_cell.length_a   1.000
_cell.length_b   1.000
_cell.length_c   1.000
_cell.angle_alpha   90.00
_cell.angle_beta   90.00
_cell.angle_gamma   90.00
#
_symmetry.space_group_name_H-M   'P 1'
#
loop_
_entity.id
_entity.type
_entity.pdbx_description
1 polymer ?
#
loop_
_entity_poly.entity_id
_entity_poly.type
_entity_poly.pdbx_seq_one_letter_code
_entity_poly.pdbx_strand_id
1 'polypeptide(L)'
;MSSYEERFEAGLAHLHRYVAAHGSSSPPHGSTIDGFLIGSWVGSRRTEYRRGRLSAERIRRIETEFPDWRWNVREAMFDVGLAHLRRYVATHGTSRVGYDEVVDGFPLGQWTRDRRADFRTGRLSAERIEVFEREFPDWQWTPQTAVFAAAFETGIGHLHRYVAAHGTPNAPRRDVIDGFPIGTWIQSRRADYRKGRLSAERIRRIETEFPDWQWTIRTSSTQGTIGGL
;
A
#
# COMPACT_ATOMS: atom_id res chain seq x y z
N MET A 1 -12.46 -8.04 40.79
CA MET A 1 -12.13 -7.64 39.41
C MET A 1 -11.79 -8.90 38.61
N SER A 2 -12.01 -8.94 37.29
CA SER A 2 -11.61 -10.11 36.49
C SER A 2 -10.09 -10.13 36.32
N SER A 3 -9.47 -11.31 36.30
CA SER A 3 -8.02 -11.49 36.03
C SER A 3 -7.57 -10.81 34.74
N TYR A 4 -8.48 -10.65 33.77
CA TYR A 4 -8.19 -9.94 32.53
C TYR A 4 -8.13 -8.42 32.69
N GLU A 5 -8.92 -7.85 33.60
CA GLU A 5 -8.90 -6.43 33.94
C GLU A 5 -7.61 -6.08 34.69
N GLU A 6 -7.21 -6.90 35.66
CA GLU A 6 -5.96 -6.73 36.41
C GLU A 6 -4.73 -6.75 35.49
N ARG A 7 -4.71 -7.63 34.48
CA ARG A 7 -3.64 -7.68 33.46
C ARG A 7 -3.66 -6.46 32.53
N PHE A 8 -4.84 -5.87 32.29
CA PHE A 8 -4.96 -4.66 31.49
C PHE A 8 -4.43 -3.44 32.27
N GLU A 9 -4.86 -3.27 33.52
CA GLU A 9 -4.36 -2.24 34.43
C GLU A 9 -2.86 -2.31 34.64
N ALA A 10 -2.33 -3.52 34.91
CA ALA A 10 -0.90 -3.72 35.04
C ALA A 10 -0.16 -3.29 33.77
N GLY A 11 -0.67 -3.62 32.59
CA GLY A 11 -0.06 -3.21 31.34
C GLY A 11 -0.06 -1.70 31.10
N LEU A 12 -1.16 -0.99 31.44
CA LEU A 12 -1.22 0.47 31.38
C LEU A 12 -0.20 1.11 32.32
N ALA A 13 -0.09 0.63 33.56
CA ALA A 13 0.88 1.14 34.52
C ALA A 13 2.34 0.97 34.03
N HIS A 14 2.66 -0.17 33.40
CA HIS A 14 3.99 -0.38 32.81
C HIS A 14 4.21 0.49 31.55
N LEU A 15 3.17 0.74 30.75
CA LEU A 15 3.29 1.63 29.59
C LEU A 15 3.55 3.08 30.03
N HIS A 16 2.89 3.57 31.08
CA HIS A 16 3.18 4.88 31.67
C HIS A 16 4.64 4.99 32.11
N ARG A 17 5.18 3.98 32.80
CA ARG A 17 6.60 3.96 33.19
C ARG A 17 7.53 3.95 31.98
N TYR A 18 7.19 3.16 30.96
CA TYR A 18 7.97 3.12 29.72
C TYR A 18 7.97 4.49 29.02
N VAL A 19 6.81 5.16 28.91
CA VAL A 19 6.68 6.50 28.34
C VAL A 19 7.49 7.52 29.15
N ALA A 20 7.45 7.46 30.47
CA ALA A 20 8.25 8.33 31.32
C ALA A 20 9.76 8.13 31.12
N ALA A 21 10.21 6.88 30.93
CA ALA A 21 11.61 6.54 30.73
C ALA A 21 12.13 6.80 29.30
N HIS A 22 11.28 6.65 28.28
CA HIS A 22 11.69 6.62 26.87
C HIS A 22 10.99 7.65 25.98
N GLY A 23 10.02 8.40 26.51
CA GLY A 23 9.31 9.47 25.80
C GLY A 23 8.33 9.00 24.73
N SER A 24 8.00 7.70 24.64
CA SER A 24 7.07 7.18 23.63
C SER A 24 6.26 5.98 24.12
N SER A 25 4.99 5.89 23.67
CA SER A 25 4.10 4.75 23.92
C SER A 25 4.25 3.61 22.90
N SER A 26 5.32 3.63 22.08
CA SER A 26 5.59 2.62 21.06
C SER A 26 6.90 1.83 21.28
N PRO A 27 6.98 1.00 22.35
CA PRO A 27 8.14 0.16 22.59
C PRO A 27 8.41 -0.84 21.44
N PRO A 28 9.68 -1.09 21.08
CA PRO A 28 10.07 -2.24 20.27
C PRO A 28 9.54 -3.57 20.85
N HIS A 29 9.26 -4.56 20.00
CA HIS A 29 8.55 -5.79 20.41
C HIS A 29 9.19 -6.56 21.59
N GLY A 30 10.52 -6.59 21.66
CA GLY A 30 11.28 -7.27 22.72
C GLY A 30 11.53 -6.43 23.98
N SER A 31 11.04 -5.19 24.04
CA SER A 31 11.36 -4.28 25.15
C SER A 31 10.69 -4.71 26.45
N THR A 32 11.42 -4.50 27.54
CA THR A 32 10.96 -4.73 28.90
C THR A 32 11.04 -3.46 29.73
N ILE A 33 10.16 -3.35 30.72
CA ILE A 33 10.23 -2.33 31.77
C ILE A 33 9.85 -3.02 33.08
N ASP A 34 10.70 -2.93 34.10
CA ASP A 34 10.54 -3.62 35.39
C ASP A 34 10.26 -5.14 35.24
N GLY A 35 10.93 -5.78 34.27
CA GLY A 35 10.75 -7.21 33.97
C GLY A 35 9.45 -7.55 33.21
N PHE A 36 8.58 -6.57 32.94
CA PHE A 36 7.36 -6.76 32.16
C PHE A 36 7.65 -6.62 30.66
N LEU A 37 7.20 -7.58 29.84
CA LEU A 37 7.34 -7.59 28.37
C LEU A 37 6.41 -6.55 27.69
N ILE A 38 6.68 -5.27 27.91
CA ILE A 38 5.81 -4.17 27.46
C ILE A 38 5.66 -4.11 25.94
N GLY A 39 6.73 -4.44 25.19
CA GLY A 39 6.67 -4.52 23.72
C GLY A 39 5.68 -5.58 23.21
N SER A 40 5.61 -6.72 23.89
CA SER A 40 4.66 -7.79 23.59
C SER A 40 3.22 -7.41 23.97
N TRP A 41 3.04 -6.76 25.13
CA TRP A 41 1.72 -6.28 25.57
C TRP A 41 1.14 -5.25 24.61
N VAL A 42 1.91 -4.22 24.23
CA VAL A 42 1.50 -3.20 23.24
C VAL A 42 1.17 -3.87 21.90
N GLY A 43 1.99 -4.81 21.43
CA GLY A 43 1.74 -5.59 20.21
C GLY A 43 0.42 -6.38 20.26
N SER A 44 0.08 -6.92 21.42
CA SER A 44 -1.16 -7.66 21.66
C SER A 44 -2.39 -6.74 21.58
N ARG A 45 -2.34 -5.56 22.22
CA ARG A 45 -3.42 -4.56 22.15
C ARG A 45 -3.69 -4.12 20.71
N ARG A 46 -2.64 -3.81 19.95
CA ARG A 46 -2.75 -3.45 18.51
C ARG A 46 -3.32 -4.59 17.67
N THR A 47 -3.03 -5.84 18.03
CA THR A 47 -3.58 -7.03 17.35
C THR A 47 -5.05 -7.27 17.69
N GLU A 48 -5.46 -7.07 18.94
CA GLU A 48 -6.85 -7.16 19.37
C GLU A 48 -7.71 -6.07 18.73
N TYR A 49 -7.22 -4.83 18.69
CA TYR A 49 -7.87 -3.72 18.00
C TYR A 49 -8.15 -4.05 16.53
N ARG A 50 -7.11 -4.48 15.79
CA ARG A 50 -7.25 -4.86 14.37
C ARG A 50 -8.22 -6.00 14.14
N ARG A 51 -8.37 -6.90 15.13
CA ARG A 51 -9.30 -8.04 15.07
C ARG A 51 -10.70 -7.70 15.61
N GLY A 52 -10.97 -6.45 16.01
CA GLY A 52 -12.25 -6.04 16.59
C GLY A 52 -12.54 -6.69 17.95
N ARG A 53 -11.51 -7.13 18.68
CA ARG A 53 -11.64 -7.84 19.96
C ARG A 53 -11.36 -6.96 21.18
N LEU A 54 -10.91 -5.73 20.98
CA LEU A 54 -10.68 -4.77 22.05
C LEU A 54 -11.96 -3.95 22.28
N SER A 55 -12.41 -3.84 23.53
CA SER A 55 -13.62 -3.10 23.86
C SER A 55 -13.45 -1.60 23.60
N ALA A 56 -14.55 -0.91 23.25
CA ALA A 56 -14.56 0.53 23.01
C ALA A 56 -14.01 1.33 24.20
N GLU A 57 -14.31 0.91 25.44
CA GLU A 57 -13.81 1.55 26.65
C GLU A 57 -12.28 1.52 26.73
N ARG A 58 -11.67 0.37 26.40
CA ARG A 58 -10.20 0.22 26.43
C ARG A 58 -9.51 0.97 25.30
N ILE A 59 -10.17 1.06 24.15
CA ILE A 59 -9.69 1.88 23.03
C ILE A 59 -9.62 3.34 23.48
N ARG A 60 -10.75 3.89 23.94
CA ARG A 60 -10.85 5.27 24.40
C ARG A 60 -9.83 5.59 25.49
N ARG A 61 -9.68 4.67 26.46
CA ARG A 61 -8.74 4.85 27.57
C ARG A 61 -7.29 4.94 27.10
N ILE A 62 -6.85 4.02 26.24
CA ILE A 62 -5.49 4.04 25.67
C ILE A 62 -5.26 5.33 24.86
N GLU A 63 -6.23 5.74 24.04
CA GLU A 63 -6.12 6.97 23.24
C GLU A 63 -6.06 8.23 24.10
N THR A 64 -6.76 8.24 25.24
CA THR A 64 -6.78 9.37 26.18
C THR A 64 -5.49 9.45 26.99
N GLU A 65 -4.98 8.31 27.47
CA GLU A 65 -3.80 8.25 28.33
C GLU A 65 -2.48 8.41 27.56
N PHE A 66 -2.46 8.07 26.27
CA PHE A 66 -1.26 8.10 25.43
C PHE A 66 -1.52 8.86 24.12
N PRO A 67 -1.32 10.20 24.11
CA PRO A 67 -1.60 11.02 22.92
C PRO A 67 -0.77 10.66 21.68
N ASP A 68 0.41 10.05 21.86
CA ASP A 68 1.25 9.55 20.77
C ASP A 68 0.88 8.12 20.32
N TRP A 69 -0.15 7.50 20.90
CA TRP A 69 -0.54 6.13 20.60
C TRP A 69 -1.01 5.96 19.16
N ARG A 70 -0.50 4.92 18.52
CA ARG A 70 -0.90 4.53 17.17
C ARG A 70 -1.29 3.05 17.18
N TRP A 71 -2.55 2.77 16.83
CA TRP A 71 -3.04 1.40 16.64
C TRP A 71 -2.31 0.68 15.51
N ASN A 72 -1.92 1.45 14.48
CA ASN A 72 -1.17 0.96 13.34
C ASN A 72 0.15 1.73 13.17
N VAL A 73 1.21 1.29 13.86
CA VAL A 73 2.54 1.93 13.77
C VAL A 73 3.09 1.95 12.36
N ARG A 74 2.81 0.92 11.55
CA ARG A 74 3.27 0.90 10.15
C ARG A 74 2.61 2.00 9.32
N GLU A 75 1.39 2.39 9.67
CA GLU A 75 0.67 3.49 9.04
C GLU A 75 1.17 4.84 9.54
N ALA A 76 1.35 5.01 10.84
CA ALA A 76 1.97 6.23 11.37
C ALA A 76 3.40 6.44 10.82
N MET A 77 4.20 5.37 10.67
CA MET A 77 5.53 5.43 10.05
C MET A 77 5.49 5.68 8.55
N PHE A 78 4.37 5.38 7.89
CA PHE A 78 4.16 5.75 6.49
C PHE A 78 4.00 7.26 6.38
N ASP A 79 3.12 7.86 7.20
CA ASP A 79 2.87 9.31 7.17
C ASP A 79 4.11 10.12 7.55
N VAL A 80 4.87 9.65 8.54
CA VAL A 80 6.16 10.25 8.91
C VAL A 80 7.14 10.20 7.73
N GLY A 81 7.37 9.03 7.14
CA GLY A 81 8.29 8.91 6.01
C GLY A 81 7.84 9.69 4.77
N LEU A 82 6.53 9.78 4.54
CA LEU A 82 5.95 10.62 3.49
C LEU A 82 6.20 12.10 3.74
N ALA A 83 6.08 12.57 4.98
CA ALA A 83 6.41 13.95 5.34
C ALA A 83 7.90 14.26 5.12
N HIS A 84 8.80 13.33 5.46
CA HIS A 84 10.23 13.47 5.15
C HIS A 84 10.48 13.48 3.63
N LEU A 85 9.80 12.63 2.86
CA LEU A 85 9.91 12.66 1.40
C LEU A 85 9.44 13.99 0.79
N ARG A 86 8.30 14.52 1.26
CA ARG A 86 7.82 15.86 0.84
C ARG A 86 8.85 16.95 1.12
N ARG A 87 9.47 16.94 2.31
CA ARG A 87 10.53 17.90 2.67
C ARG A 87 11.76 17.74 1.79
N TYR A 88 12.18 16.50 1.54
CA TYR A 88 13.29 16.21 0.64
C TYR A 88 13.03 16.76 -0.76
N VAL A 89 11.85 16.49 -1.32
CA VAL A 89 11.43 16.99 -2.65
C VAL A 89 11.36 18.51 -2.68
N ALA A 90 10.81 19.15 -1.64
CA ALA A 90 10.76 20.61 -1.55
C ALA A 90 12.15 21.26 -1.55
N THR A 91 13.16 20.55 -1.02
CA THR A 91 14.54 21.04 -0.92
C THR A 91 15.38 20.72 -2.16
N HIS A 92 15.20 19.53 -2.74
CA HIS A 92 16.05 19.00 -3.82
C HIS A 92 15.39 19.07 -5.21
N GLY A 93 14.08 19.35 -5.28
CA GLY A 93 13.31 19.37 -6.52
C GLY A 93 13.08 17.99 -7.15
N THR A 94 13.40 16.89 -6.46
CA THR A 94 13.26 15.52 -6.98
C THR A 94 12.89 14.53 -5.88
N SER A 95 12.14 13.48 -6.24
CA SER A 95 11.87 12.34 -5.35
C SER A 95 12.91 11.21 -5.47
N ARG A 96 14.00 11.45 -6.22
CA ARG A 96 15.15 10.55 -6.33
C ARG A 96 16.04 10.67 -5.08
N VAL A 97 15.62 9.97 -4.04
CA VAL A 97 16.34 9.86 -2.77
C VAL A 97 17.55 8.92 -2.93
N GLY A 98 18.71 9.37 -2.45
CA GLY A 98 19.94 8.56 -2.37
C GLY A 98 19.82 7.35 -1.44
N TYR A 99 20.71 6.37 -1.58
CA TYR A 99 20.62 5.10 -0.84
C TYR A 99 20.76 5.27 0.68
N ASP A 100 21.69 6.13 1.11
CA ASP A 100 22.00 6.43 2.52
C ASP A 100 21.42 7.76 2.99
N GLU A 101 20.45 8.33 2.25
CA GLU A 101 19.90 9.64 2.56
C GLU A 101 19.17 9.64 3.90
N VAL A 102 19.56 10.57 4.78
CA VAL A 102 18.96 10.80 6.10
C VAL A 102 18.46 12.23 6.17
N VAL A 103 17.16 12.41 6.40
CA VAL A 103 16.53 13.73 6.54
C VAL A 103 16.03 13.88 7.97
N ASP A 104 16.60 14.82 8.73
CA ASP A 104 16.26 15.08 10.14
C ASP A 104 16.34 13.81 11.02
N GLY A 105 17.39 13.01 10.83
CA GLY A 105 17.58 11.74 11.54
C GLY A 105 16.71 10.57 11.05
N PHE A 106 15.83 10.79 10.08
CA PHE A 106 15.02 9.74 9.48
C PHE A 106 15.73 9.10 8.26
N PRO A 107 15.91 7.77 8.23
CA PRO A 107 16.62 7.07 7.14
C PRO A 107 15.74 6.96 5.89
N LEU A 108 15.57 8.09 5.19
CA LEU A 108 14.66 8.24 4.04
C LEU A 108 15.07 7.34 2.86
N GLY A 109 16.36 7.16 2.61
CA GLY A 109 16.88 6.26 1.58
C GLY A 109 16.42 4.81 1.78
N GLN A 110 16.49 4.31 3.02
CA GLN A 110 15.97 3.00 3.37
C GLN A 110 14.45 2.94 3.29
N TRP A 111 13.75 3.93 3.83
CA TRP A 111 12.29 3.94 3.82
C TRP A 111 11.72 3.91 2.39
N THR A 112 12.26 4.70 1.46
CA THR A 112 11.82 4.70 0.05
C THR A 112 12.09 3.36 -0.63
N ARG A 113 13.22 2.70 -0.34
CA ARG A 113 13.55 1.35 -0.83
C ARG A 113 12.52 0.33 -0.35
N ASP A 114 12.14 0.38 0.93
CA ASP A 114 11.14 -0.51 1.51
C ASP A 114 9.77 -0.30 0.85
N ARG A 115 9.38 0.95 0.56
CA ARG A 115 8.13 1.24 -0.18
C ARG A 115 8.16 0.67 -1.60
N ARG A 116 9.29 0.76 -2.31
CA ARG A 116 9.46 0.11 -3.63
C ARG A 116 9.42 -1.42 -3.52
N ALA A 117 9.94 -2.00 -2.45
CA ALA A 117 9.85 -3.44 -2.19
C ALA A 117 8.42 -3.89 -1.88
N ASP A 118 7.70 -3.14 -1.04
CA ASP A 118 6.30 -3.38 -0.72
C ASP A 118 5.42 -3.27 -1.98
N PHE A 119 5.67 -2.29 -2.84
CA PHE A 119 5.01 -2.20 -4.15
C PHE A 119 5.27 -3.43 -5.03
N ARG A 120 6.54 -3.84 -5.19
CA ARG A 120 6.88 -5.01 -6.02
C ARG A 120 6.23 -6.31 -5.53
N THR A 121 6.05 -6.43 -4.22
CA THR A 121 5.46 -7.60 -3.57
C THR A 121 3.95 -7.50 -3.38
N GLY A 122 3.31 -6.39 -3.79
CA GLY A 122 1.87 -6.20 -3.64
C GLY A 122 1.41 -5.92 -2.20
N ARG A 123 2.33 -5.54 -1.31
CA ARG A 123 2.05 -5.22 0.10
C ARG A 123 1.76 -3.75 0.35
N LEU A 124 1.98 -2.89 -0.65
CA LEU A 124 1.63 -1.47 -0.58
C LEU A 124 0.18 -1.30 -1.04
N SER A 125 -0.65 -0.63 -0.24
CA SER A 125 -2.07 -0.46 -0.58
C SER A 125 -2.26 0.47 -1.79
N ALA A 126 -3.40 0.33 -2.47
CA ALA A 126 -3.74 1.11 -3.66
C ALA A 126 -3.79 2.62 -3.37
N GLU A 127 -4.25 3.01 -2.18
CA GLU A 127 -4.33 4.41 -1.72
C GLU A 127 -2.93 4.98 -1.52
N ARG A 128 -2.01 4.18 -0.97
CA ARG A 128 -0.61 4.60 -0.81
C ARG A 128 0.06 4.75 -2.16
N ILE A 129 -0.19 3.83 -3.09
CA ILE A 129 0.33 3.95 -4.46
C ILE A 129 -0.15 5.26 -5.09
N GLU A 130 -1.43 5.57 -4.96
CA GLU A 130 -2.02 6.81 -5.48
C GLU A 130 -1.36 8.06 -4.90
N VAL A 131 -1.11 8.10 -3.58
CA VAL A 131 -0.42 9.23 -2.94
C VAL A 131 0.94 9.50 -3.58
N PHE A 132 1.75 8.45 -3.81
CA PHE A 132 3.05 8.62 -4.46
C PHE A 132 2.93 9.09 -5.91
N GLU A 133 2.04 8.46 -6.69
CA GLU A 133 1.86 8.80 -8.11
C GLU A 133 1.32 10.22 -8.31
N ARG A 134 0.50 10.72 -7.37
CA ARG A 134 -0.06 12.06 -7.42
C ARG A 134 0.92 13.14 -6.96
N GLU A 135 1.63 12.90 -5.86
CA GLU A 135 2.45 13.94 -5.21
C GLU A 135 3.88 14.02 -5.76
N PHE A 136 4.37 12.96 -6.38
CA PHE A 136 5.75 12.87 -6.87
C PHE A 136 5.77 12.45 -8.35
N PRO A 137 5.63 13.40 -9.29
CA PRO A 137 5.56 13.09 -10.73
C PRO A 137 6.80 12.37 -11.29
N ASP A 138 7.96 12.55 -10.66
CA ASP A 138 9.22 11.88 -11.01
C ASP A 138 9.44 10.55 -10.26
N TRP A 139 8.48 10.11 -9.44
CA TRP A 139 8.58 8.89 -8.65
C TRP A 139 8.60 7.64 -9.52
N GLN A 140 9.51 6.74 -9.18
CA GLN A 140 9.71 5.48 -9.88
C GLN A 140 9.64 4.31 -8.90
N TRP A 141 8.64 3.45 -9.11
CA TRP A 141 8.47 2.19 -8.38
C TRP A 141 9.55 1.15 -8.70
N THR A 142 10.01 1.14 -9.96
CA THR A 142 11.09 0.32 -10.50
C THR A 142 11.90 1.15 -11.52
N PRO A 143 13.13 0.74 -11.89
CA PRO A 143 13.94 1.45 -12.88
C PRO A 143 13.25 1.68 -14.24
N GLN A 144 12.18 0.94 -14.55
CA GLN A 144 11.38 1.09 -15.76
C GLN A 144 10.19 2.07 -15.62
N THR A 145 10.03 2.76 -14.48
CA THR A 145 8.73 3.38 -14.12
C THR A 145 8.41 4.74 -14.71
N ALA A 146 9.40 5.51 -15.18
CA ALA A 146 9.10 6.70 -15.99
C ALA A 146 8.30 6.35 -17.26
N VAL A 147 8.47 5.13 -17.78
CA VAL A 147 7.66 4.62 -18.87
C VAL A 147 6.22 4.35 -18.44
N PHE A 148 5.92 4.01 -17.17
CA PHE A 148 4.60 3.51 -16.77
C PHE A 148 3.48 4.55 -16.66
N ALA A 149 3.75 5.80 -16.24
CA ALA A 149 2.70 6.83 -16.21
C ALA A 149 2.32 7.28 -17.62
N ALA A 150 3.31 7.63 -18.44
CA ALA A 150 3.12 7.89 -19.86
C ALA A 150 2.52 6.66 -20.58
N ALA A 151 2.99 5.43 -20.30
CA ALA A 151 2.43 4.21 -20.88
C ALA A 151 1.05 3.84 -20.35
N PHE A 152 0.62 4.36 -19.19
CA PHE A 152 -0.76 4.21 -18.74
C PHE A 152 -1.67 5.10 -19.58
N GLU A 153 -1.37 6.40 -19.68
CA GLU A 153 -2.15 7.34 -20.50
C GLU A 153 -2.16 6.95 -21.97
N THR A 154 -0.99 6.63 -22.54
CA THR A 154 -0.87 6.11 -23.90
C THR A 154 -1.71 4.84 -24.08
N GLY A 155 -1.63 3.92 -23.13
CA GLY A 155 -2.40 2.67 -23.17
C GLY A 155 -3.91 2.87 -23.11
N ILE A 156 -4.40 3.82 -22.30
CA ILE A 156 -5.82 4.21 -22.26
C ILE A 156 -6.25 4.77 -23.63
N GLY A 157 -5.44 5.65 -24.23
CA GLY A 157 -5.71 6.18 -25.56
C GLY A 157 -5.73 5.12 -26.68
N HIS A 158 -4.87 4.10 -26.58
CA HIS A 158 -4.91 2.94 -27.50
C HIS A 158 -6.10 2.01 -27.19
N LEU A 159 -6.50 1.86 -25.93
CA LEU A 159 -7.67 1.06 -25.56
C LEU A 159 -8.96 1.69 -26.09
N HIS A 160 -9.13 3.01 -26.02
CA HIS A 160 -10.24 3.73 -26.67
C HIS A 160 -10.31 3.42 -28.17
N ARG A 161 -9.18 3.53 -28.88
CA ARG A 161 -9.11 3.21 -30.31
C ARG A 161 -9.44 1.75 -30.59
N TYR A 162 -8.95 0.83 -29.77
CA TYR A 162 -9.26 -0.59 -29.91
C TYR A 162 -10.76 -0.86 -29.69
N VAL A 163 -11.37 -0.26 -28.66
CA VAL A 163 -12.82 -0.37 -28.40
C VAL A 163 -13.63 0.20 -29.56
N ALA A 164 -13.23 1.35 -30.12
CA ALA A 164 -13.89 1.94 -31.27
C ALA A 164 -13.82 1.02 -32.51
N ALA A 165 -12.71 0.30 -32.71
CA ALA A 165 -12.52 -0.60 -33.84
C ALA A 165 -13.15 -1.98 -33.67
N HIS A 166 -13.18 -2.52 -32.45
CA HIS A 166 -13.54 -3.93 -32.18
C HIS A 166 -14.78 -4.09 -31.29
N GLY A 167 -15.34 -3.01 -30.75
CA GLY A 167 -16.51 -3.02 -29.88
C GLY A 167 -16.26 -3.65 -28.51
N THR A 168 -15.01 -3.93 -28.13
CA THR A 168 -14.69 -4.57 -26.85
C THR A 168 -13.36 -4.08 -26.29
N PRO A 169 -13.23 -3.89 -24.96
CA PRO A 169 -11.95 -3.58 -24.33
C PRO A 169 -11.10 -4.82 -24.03
N ASN A 170 -11.58 -6.01 -24.40
CA ASN A 170 -10.98 -7.30 -24.05
C ASN A 170 -10.13 -7.89 -25.19
N ALA A 171 -9.09 -7.17 -25.61
CA ALA A 171 -8.21 -7.64 -26.69
C ALA A 171 -7.48 -8.95 -26.33
N PRO A 172 -7.40 -9.93 -27.24
CA PRO A 172 -6.50 -11.07 -27.13
C PRO A 172 -5.03 -10.66 -26.92
N ARG A 173 -4.23 -11.53 -26.30
CA ARG A 173 -2.86 -11.21 -25.86
C ARG A 173 -1.92 -10.70 -26.98
N ARG A 174 -2.12 -11.15 -28.21
CA ARG A 174 -1.23 -10.83 -29.35
C ARG A 174 -1.67 -9.60 -30.14
N ASP A 175 -2.77 -8.98 -29.76
CA ASP A 175 -3.35 -7.89 -30.54
C ASP A 175 -2.53 -6.62 -30.44
N VAL A 176 -2.49 -5.91 -31.58
CA VAL A 176 -1.77 -4.67 -31.79
C VAL A 176 -2.73 -3.67 -32.43
N ILE A 177 -2.75 -2.44 -31.93
CA ILE A 177 -3.51 -1.32 -32.52
C ILE A 177 -2.55 -0.14 -32.72
N ASP A 178 -2.43 0.34 -33.96
CA ASP A 178 -1.53 1.44 -34.31
C ASP A 178 -0.08 1.21 -33.84
N GLY A 179 0.43 -0.01 -34.04
CA GLY A 179 1.78 -0.41 -33.62
C GLY A 179 1.97 -0.62 -32.11
N PHE A 180 0.93 -0.37 -31.29
CA PHE A 180 0.98 -0.57 -29.85
C PHE A 180 0.47 -1.97 -29.46
N PRO A 181 1.22 -2.75 -28.68
CA PRO A 181 0.85 -4.12 -28.28
C PRO A 181 -0.25 -4.12 -27.20
N ILE A 182 -1.46 -3.72 -27.58
CA ILE A 182 -2.60 -3.50 -26.69
C ILE A 182 -2.99 -4.76 -25.91
N GLY A 183 -2.91 -5.94 -26.54
CA GLY A 183 -3.14 -7.22 -25.87
C GLY A 183 -2.19 -7.46 -24.71
N THR A 184 -0.90 -7.13 -24.89
CA THR A 184 0.11 -7.27 -23.83
C THR A 184 -0.09 -6.22 -22.74
N TRP A 185 -0.46 -4.99 -23.10
CA TRP A 185 -0.75 -3.93 -22.14
C TRP A 185 -1.95 -4.28 -21.24
N ILE A 186 -3.07 -4.73 -21.81
CA ILE A 186 -4.27 -5.19 -21.09
C ILE A 186 -3.91 -6.30 -20.10
N GLN A 187 -3.18 -7.33 -20.56
CA GLN A 187 -2.77 -8.44 -19.70
C GLN A 187 -1.86 -7.98 -18.56
N SER A 188 -1.02 -6.97 -18.81
CA SER A 188 -0.18 -6.37 -17.77
C SER A 188 -1.02 -5.64 -16.73
N ARG A 189 -2.04 -4.86 -17.14
CA ARG A 189 -2.98 -4.21 -16.20
C ARG A 189 -3.72 -5.21 -15.33
N ARG A 190 -4.20 -6.32 -15.91
CA ARG A 190 -4.83 -7.41 -15.15
C ARG A 190 -3.87 -8.07 -14.15
N ALA A 191 -2.62 -8.25 -14.54
CA ALA A 191 -1.60 -8.79 -13.64
C ALA A 191 -1.26 -7.81 -12.51
N ASP A 192 -1.20 -6.51 -12.80
CA ASP A 192 -0.97 -5.45 -11.82
C ASP A 192 -2.13 -5.36 -10.82
N TYR A 193 -3.37 -5.40 -11.30
CA TYR A 193 -4.58 -5.45 -10.46
C TYR A 193 -4.54 -6.63 -9.48
N ARG A 194 -4.32 -7.85 -9.98
CA ARG A 194 -4.27 -9.06 -9.13
C ARG A 194 -3.13 -9.03 -8.11
N LYS A 195 -2.06 -8.30 -8.40
CA LYS A 195 -0.92 -8.11 -7.49
C LYS A 195 -1.09 -6.88 -6.58
N GLY A 196 -2.21 -6.15 -6.64
CA GLY A 196 -2.41 -4.93 -5.85
C GLY A 196 -1.46 -3.80 -6.24
N ARG A 197 -1.01 -3.73 -7.50
CA ARG A 197 -0.05 -2.75 -8.02
C ARG A 197 -0.69 -1.64 -8.86
N LEU A 198 -2.02 -1.56 -8.88
CA LEU A 198 -2.74 -0.43 -9.46
C LEU A 198 -3.26 0.46 -8.33
N SER A 199 -3.12 1.77 -8.51
CA SER A 199 -3.77 2.78 -7.67
C SER A 199 -5.30 2.69 -7.82
N ALA A 200 -6.02 3.08 -6.78
CA ALA A 200 -7.49 3.08 -6.79
C ALA A 200 -8.03 3.93 -7.95
N GLU A 201 -7.39 5.06 -8.21
CA GLU A 201 -7.76 5.93 -9.32
C GLU A 201 -7.63 5.27 -10.70
N ARG A 202 -6.54 4.52 -10.95
CA ARG A 202 -6.38 3.80 -12.23
C ARG A 202 -7.40 2.69 -12.41
N ILE A 203 -7.76 2.01 -11.32
CA ILE A 203 -8.80 0.97 -11.32
C ILE A 203 -10.13 1.62 -11.70
N ARG A 204 -10.52 2.66 -10.95
CA ARG A 204 -11.78 3.40 -11.15
C ARG A 204 -11.89 3.95 -12.56
N ARG A 205 -10.79 4.51 -13.09
CA ARG A 205 -10.76 5.07 -14.44
C ARG A 205 -11.01 4.02 -15.51
N ILE A 206 -10.36 2.86 -15.42
CA ILE A 206 -10.59 1.77 -16.38
C ILE A 206 -12.04 1.27 -16.29
N GLU A 207 -12.57 1.08 -15.09
CA GLU A 207 -13.96 0.62 -14.89
C GLU A 207 -14.99 1.63 -15.39
N THR A 208 -14.70 2.93 -15.25
CA THR A 208 -15.60 4.02 -15.69
C THR A 208 -15.55 4.21 -17.21
N GLU A 209 -14.35 4.23 -17.79
CA GLU A 209 -14.18 4.46 -19.23
C GLU A 209 -14.51 3.22 -20.08
N PHE A 210 -14.44 2.02 -19.51
CA PHE A 210 -14.66 0.76 -20.22
C PHE A 210 -15.60 -0.17 -19.43
N PRO A 211 -16.94 0.00 -19.54
CA PRO A 211 -17.92 -0.75 -18.75
C PRO A 211 -17.86 -2.29 -18.91
N ASP A 212 -17.44 -2.77 -20.08
CA ASP A 212 -17.28 -4.21 -20.36
C ASP A 212 -15.89 -4.75 -19.97
N TRP A 213 -15.09 -3.96 -19.24
CA TRP A 213 -13.77 -4.37 -18.79
C TRP A 213 -13.85 -5.54 -17.79
N GLN A 214 -13.03 -6.56 -18.04
CA GLN A 214 -12.89 -7.69 -17.13
C GLN A 214 -11.47 -7.77 -16.57
N TRP A 215 -11.34 -7.64 -15.24
CA TRP A 215 -10.07 -7.87 -14.54
C TRP A 215 -9.62 -9.34 -14.58
N THR A 216 -10.57 -10.26 -14.72
CA THR A 216 -10.33 -11.70 -14.84
C THR A 216 -11.12 -12.24 -16.02
N ILE A 217 -10.44 -12.64 -17.10
CA ILE A 217 -11.08 -13.38 -18.19
C ILE A 217 -11.13 -14.85 -17.81
N ARG A 218 -12.35 -15.39 -17.71
CA ARG A 218 -12.56 -16.84 -17.73
C ARG A 218 -12.42 -17.30 -19.17
N THR A 219 -11.37 -18.03 -19.49
CA THR A 219 -11.32 -18.76 -20.76
C THR A 219 -12.38 -19.84 -20.69
N SER A 220 -13.50 -19.64 -21.39
CA SER A 220 -14.39 -20.75 -21.73
C SER A 220 -13.59 -21.69 -22.63
N SER A 221 -13.27 -22.87 -22.12
CA SER A 221 -12.81 -23.97 -22.94
C SER A 221 -13.95 -24.29 -23.92
N THR A 222 -13.86 -23.81 -25.15
CA THR A 222 -14.74 -24.27 -26.22
C THR A 222 -14.44 -25.75 -26.40
N GLN A 223 -15.30 -26.63 -25.86
CA GLN A 223 -15.36 -28.02 -26.28
C GLN A 223 -15.71 -28.02 -27.76
N GLY A 224 -14.69 -28.14 -28.60
CA GLY A 224 -14.86 -28.61 -29.97
C GLY A 224 -15.23 -30.08 -29.90
N THR A 225 -16.53 -30.38 -29.88
CA THR A 225 -17.00 -31.67 -30.39
C THR A 225 -17.31 -31.46 -31.86
N ILE A 226 -16.35 -31.89 -32.65
CA ILE A 226 -16.36 -31.99 -34.11
C ILE A 226 -17.52 -32.92 -34.50
N GLY A 227 -18.38 -32.46 -35.40
CA GLY A 227 -19.31 -33.33 -36.13
C GLY A 227 -18.64 -34.00 -37.32
N GLY A 228 -19.09 -35.22 -37.63
CA GLY A 228 -18.74 -36.02 -38.82
C GLY A 228 -18.29 -37.42 -38.39
N LEU A 229 -18.93 -38.53 -38.80
CA LEU A 229 -19.80 -38.83 -39.93
C LEU A 229 -20.94 -39.76 -39.52
#